data_AF-A0A7W8ZYD7-F1
#
_entry.id   AF-A0A7W8ZYD7-F1
#
_cell.length_a   1.000
_cell.length_b   1.000
_cell.length_c   1.000
_cell.angle_alpha   90.00
_cell.angle_beta   90.00
_cell.angle_gamma   90.00
#
_symmetry.space_group_name_H-M   'P 1'
#
loop_
_entity.id
_entity.type
_entity.pdbx_description
1 polymer ?
#
loop_
_entity_poly.entity_id
_entity_poly.type
_entity_poly.pdbx_seq_one_letter_code
_entity_poly.pdbx_strand_id
1 'polypeptide(L)'
;MPTSGQKTRSIRLVAAGVLTLVPVVAILATWLMWRAGLPGALPAQWSGGEVATTQPTWVLLGITGVTALITGVFGFVAGLTPVADRPPRLTLLVTGLVGSICFIIWTVSASLGAAAGSAAAEHNLALWVSAAAVFAFVPALIALTPARADAASPAS
;
A
#
# COMPACT_ATOMS: atom_id res chain seq x y z
N MET A 1 6.70 30.86 30.79
CA MET A 1 6.20 30.26 29.54
C MET A 1 6.66 28.81 29.50
N PRO A 2 5.77 27.81 29.58
CA PRO A 2 6.18 26.42 29.43
C PRO A 2 6.62 26.19 27.98
N THR A 3 7.88 25.84 27.81
CA THR A 3 8.46 25.36 26.55
C THR A 3 7.67 24.15 26.10
N SER A 4 7.13 24.21 24.89
CA SER A 4 6.50 23.08 24.21
C SER A 4 7.50 21.92 24.17
N GLY A 5 7.32 20.95 25.08
CA GLY A 5 8.07 19.72 25.09
C GLY A 5 7.86 19.02 23.76
N GLN A 6 8.87 19.10 22.89
CA GLN A 6 8.89 18.45 21.60
C GLN A 6 8.95 16.94 21.88
N LYS A 7 7.78 16.29 22.02
CA LYS A 7 7.69 14.84 22.23
C LYS A 7 8.52 14.17 21.12
N THR A 8 9.58 13.48 21.52
CA THR A 8 10.50 12.79 20.61
C THR A 8 9.71 11.93 19.64
N ARG A 9 9.87 12.21 18.34
CA ARG A 9 9.16 11.53 17.27
C ARG A 9 9.49 10.04 17.30
N SER A 10 8.49 9.19 17.48
CA SER A 10 8.69 7.75 17.45
C SER A 10 9.10 7.33 16.05
N ILE A 11 10.35 6.89 15.87
CA ILE A 11 10.88 6.35 14.61
C ILE A 11 9.94 5.29 14.02
N ARG A 12 9.23 4.54 14.87
CA ARG A 12 8.25 3.53 14.47
C ARG A 12 7.04 4.10 13.74
N LEU A 13 6.53 5.25 14.19
CA LEU A 13 5.38 5.90 13.54
C LEU A 13 5.77 6.48 12.18
N VAL A 14 6.98 7.04 12.09
CA VAL A 14 7.54 7.48 10.81
C VAL A 14 7.71 6.30 9.86
N ALA A 15 8.29 5.20 10.33
CA ALA A 15 8.46 3.99 9.53
C ALA A 15 7.10 3.43 9.07
N ALA A 16 6.11 3.36 9.96
CA ALA A 16 4.75 2.94 9.61
C ALA A 16 4.12 3.84 8.54
N GLY A 17 4.25 5.17 8.67
CA GLY A 17 3.78 6.11 7.65
C GLY A 17 4.54 6.01 6.32
N VAL A 18 5.85 5.73 6.33
CA VAL A 18 6.60 5.50 5.09
C VAL A 18 6.13 4.21 4.41
N LEU A 19 5.82 3.17 5.19
CA LEU A 19 5.38 1.88 4.66
C LEU A 19 4.02 1.95 3.93
N THR A 20 3.18 2.95 4.22
CA THR A 20 1.93 3.14 3.45
C THR A 20 2.17 3.59 2.01
N LEU A 21 3.39 4.00 1.64
CA LEU A 21 3.77 4.33 0.27
C LEU A 21 4.23 3.11 -0.54
N VAL A 22 4.47 1.97 0.10
CA VAL A 22 4.98 0.75 -0.57
C VAL A 22 4.05 0.26 -1.69
N PRO A 23 2.71 0.23 -1.54
CA PRO A 23 1.83 -0.16 -2.64
C PRO A 23 2.01 0.70 -3.91
N VAL A 24 2.28 2.00 -3.76
CA VAL A 24 2.53 2.91 -4.90
C VAL A 24 3.79 2.48 -5.65
N VAL A 25 4.87 2.24 -4.90
CA VAL A 25 6.15 1.80 -5.47
C VAL A 25 5.97 0.44 -6.15
N ALA A 26 5.21 -0.48 -5.56
CA ALA A 26 4.93 -1.79 -6.13
C ALA A 26 4.11 -1.71 -7.44
N ILE A 27 3.09 -0.84 -7.50
CA ILE A 27 2.33 -0.57 -8.73
C ILE A 27 3.26 -0.05 -9.83
N LEU A 28 4.08 0.96 -9.52
CA LEU A 28 4.99 1.56 -10.50
C LEU A 28 6.07 0.57 -10.97
N ALA A 29 6.65 -0.20 -10.05
CA ALA A 29 7.66 -1.21 -10.37
C ALA A 29 7.07 -2.31 -11.27
N THR A 30 5.93 -2.87 -10.91
CA THR A 30 5.26 -3.91 -11.72
C THR A 30 4.81 -3.37 -13.07
N TRP A 31 4.34 -2.12 -13.15
CA TRP A 31 4.06 -1.47 -14.43
C TRP A 31 5.30 -1.33 -15.30
N LEU A 32 6.43 -0.85 -14.76
CA LEU A 32 7.68 -0.74 -15.52
C LEU A 32 8.20 -2.10 -15.98
N MET A 33 8.02 -3.15 -15.18
CA MET A 33 8.40 -4.51 -15.54
C MET A 33 7.53 -5.08 -16.68
N TRP A 34 6.24 -4.75 -16.72
CA TRP A 34 5.29 -5.36 -17.65
C TRP A 34 4.93 -4.48 -18.85
N ARG A 35 5.29 -3.19 -18.84
CA ARG A 35 4.88 -2.18 -19.86
C ARG A 35 5.02 -2.63 -21.32
N ALA A 36 6.04 -3.43 -21.64
CA ALA A 36 6.29 -3.87 -23.01
C ALA A 36 5.36 -5.01 -23.46
N GLY A 37 4.81 -5.79 -22.51
CA GLY A 37 3.90 -6.90 -22.76
C GLY A 37 2.45 -6.59 -22.41
N LEU A 38 2.14 -5.39 -21.90
CA LEU A 38 0.77 -5.01 -21.58
C LEU A 38 0.01 -4.59 -22.85
N PRO A 39 -1.24 -5.04 -23.02
CA PRO A 39 -2.09 -4.58 -24.11
C PRO A 39 -2.46 -3.10 -23.91
N GLY A 40 -3.00 -2.46 -24.95
CA GLY A 40 -3.49 -1.07 -24.86
C GLY A 40 -4.73 -0.91 -23.97
N ALA A 41 -5.49 -1.99 -23.75
CA ALA A 41 -6.65 -2.03 -22.88
C ALA A 41 -6.66 -3.32 -22.04
N LEU A 42 -7.05 -3.20 -20.77
CA LEU A 42 -7.16 -4.30 -19.82
C LEU A 42 -8.63 -4.64 -19.55
N PRO A 43 -8.94 -5.90 -19.17
CA PRO A 43 -10.27 -6.27 -18.70
C PRO A 43 -10.69 -5.42 -17.50
N ALA A 44 -11.89 -4.85 -17.57
CA ALA A 44 -12.51 -4.05 -16.50
C ALA A 44 -13.67 -4.79 -15.85
N GLN A 45 -14.45 -5.54 -16.62
CA GLN A 45 -15.58 -6.33 -16.14
C GLN A 45 -15.63 -7.68 -16.86
N TRP A 46 -16.06 -8.70 -16.13
CA TRP A 46 -16.30 -10.05 -16.64
C TRP A 46 -17.79 -10.37 -16.57
N SER A 47 -18.29 -11.11 -17.56
CA SER A 47 -19.63 -11.68 -17.58
C SER A 47 -19.52 -13.16 -17.90
N GLY A 48 -19.69 -14.01 -16.89
CA GLY A 48 -19.39 -15.43 -17.01
C GLY A 48 -17.90 -15.68 -17.30
N GLY A 49 -17.61 -16.35 -18.41
CA GLY A 49 -16.24 -16.65 -18.85
C GLY A 49 -15.62 -15.62 -19.80
N GLU A 50 -16.35 -14.55 -20.16
CA GLU A 50 -15.90 -13.58 -21.17
C GLU A 50 -15.67 -12.20 -20.56
N VAL A 51 -14.77 -11.43 -21.19
CA VAL A 51 -14.51 -10.04 -20.85
C VAL A 51 -15.69 -9.20 -21.38
N ALA A 52 -16.49 -8.66 -20.47
CA ALA A 52 -17.65 -7.85 -20.81
C ALA A 52 -17.26 -6.42 -21.23
N THR A 53 -16.27 -5.84 -20.55
CA THR A 53 -15.76 -4.51 -20.85
C THR A 53 -14.25 -4.42 -20.64
N THR A 54 -13.62 -3.55 -21.40
CA THR A 54 -12.20 -3.22 -21.27
C THR A 54 -12.02 -1.74 -20.97
N GLN A 55 -10.93 -1.39 -20.32
CA GLN A 55 -10.52 0.00 -20.08
C GLN A 55 -9.07 0.21 -20.55
N PRO A 56 -8.69 1.41 -21.01
CA PRO A 56 -7.30 1.68 -21.38
C PRO A 56 -6.35 1.40 -20.21
N THR A 57 -5.23 0.74 -20.49
CA THR A 57 -4.25 0.32 -19.46
C THR A 57 -3.77 1.49 -18.62
N TRP A 58 -3.54 2.64 -19.26
CA TRP A 58 -3.11 3.88 -18.61
C TRP A 58 -4.16 4.44 -17.65
N VAL A 59 -5.45 4.21 -17.95
CA VAL A 59 -6.57 4.65 -17.09
C VAL A 59 -6.60 3.80 -15.83
N LEU A 60 -6.50 2.48 -15.95
CA LEU A 60 -6.46 1.61 -14.77
C LEU A 60 -5.21 1.86 -13.90
N LEU A 61 -4.05 2.02 -14.53
CA LEU A 61 -2.82 2.42 -13.86
C LEU A 61 -2.99 3.76 -13.15
N GLY A 62 -3.59 4.74 -13.83
CA GLY A 62 -3.87 6.06 -13.28
C GLY A 62 -4.78 5.99 -12.05
N ILE A 63 -5.91 5.30 -12.15
CA ILE A 63 -6.87 5.17 -11.04
C ILE A 63 -6.22 4.48 -9.84
N THR A 64 -5.61 3.30 -10.06
CA THR A 64 -5.01 2.51 -8.97
C THR A 64 -3.79 3.22 -8.37
N GLY A 65 -2.91 3.75 -9.21
CA GLY A 65 -1.70 4.45 -8.81
C GLY A 65 -1.97 5.77 -8.08
N VAL A 66 -2.87 6.61 -8.60
CA VAL A 66 -3.25 7.89 -7.97
C VAL A 66 -4.01 7.64 -6.67
N THR A 67 -4.94 6.70 -6.64
CA THR A 67 -5.67 6.35 -5.40
C THR A 67 -4.70 5.85 -4.33
N ALA A 68 -3.82 4.90 -4.68
CA ALA A 68 -2.78 4.42 -3.77
C ALA A 68 -1.85 5.55 -3.30
N LEU A 69 -1.50 6.50 -4.17
CA LEU A 69 -0.65 7.64 -3.82
C LEU A 69 -1.33 8.59 -2.84
N ILE A 70 -2.55 9.04 -3.14
CA ILE A 70 -3.30 9.96 -2.27
C ILE A 70 -3.47 9.33 -0.89
N THR A 71 -3.94 8.08 -0.85
CA THR A 71 -4.10 7.31 0.38
C THR A 71 -2.76 7.12 1.11
N GLY A 72 -1.69 6.79 0.39
CA GLY A 72 -0.36 6.63 0.95
C GLY A 72 0.18 7.92 1.57
N VAL A 73 -0.09 9.08 0.96
CA VAL A 73 0.24 10.40 1.52
C VAL A 73 -0.54 10.66 2.81
N PHE A 74 -1.82 10.31 2.89
CA PHE A 74 -2.57 10.40 4.15
C PHE A 74 -1.94 9.55 5.26
N GLY A 75 -1.54 8.31 4.96
CA GLY A 75 -0.85 7.44 5.91
C GLY A 75 0.52 7.97 6.34
N PHE A 76 1.28 8.50 5.38
CA PHE A 76 2.57 9.14 5.62
C PHE A 76 2.45 10.37 6.52
N VAL A 77 1.54 11.30 6.19
CA VAL A 77 1.27 12.49 7.00
C VAL A 77 0.80 12.10 8.39
N ALA A 78 -0.04 11.08 8.52
CA ALA A 78 -0.45 10.56 9.83
C ALA A 78 0.74 10.05 10.65
N GLY A 79 1.67 9.32 10.03
CA GLY A 79 2.91 8.87 10.69
C GLY A 79 3.86 10.01 11.09
N LEU A 80 3.82 11.14 10.36
CA LEU A 80 4.62 12.34 10.66
C LEU A 80 3.98 13.27 11.70
N THR A 81 2.64 13.23 11.84
CA THR A 81 1.87 14.16 12.67
C THR A 81 1.86 13.68 14.12
N PRO A 82 2.40 14.47 15.07
CA PRO A 82 2.34 14.14 16.48
C PRO A 82 0.91 14.33 16.99
N VAL A 83 0.22 13.25 17.30
CA VAL A 83 -1.07 13.29 18.00
C VAL A 83 -0.80 13.13 19.50
N ALA A 84 -1.32 14.06 20.30
CA ALA A 84 -1.03 14.15 21.73
C ALA A 84 -1.42 12.89 22.53
N ASP A 85 -2.48 12.21 22.10
CA ASP A 85 -3.18 11.22 22.94
C ASP A 85 -3.21 9.79 22.38
N ARG A 86 -3.18 9.56 21.06
CA ARG A 86 -3.21 8.20 20.48
C ARG A 86 -2.49 8.09 19.13
N PRO A 87 -1.77 6.97 18.88
CA PRO A 87 -1.21 6.69 17.56
C PRO A 87 -2.33 6.55 16.51
N PRO A 88 -2.13 7.01 15.25
CA PRO A 88 -3.14 7.03 14.19
C PRO A 88 -3.36 5.65 13.55
N ARG A 89 -3.66 4.64 14.38
CA ARG A 89 -3.73 3.22 13.99
C ARG A 89 -4.75 2.94 12.90
N LEU A 90 -5.96 3.49 13.06
CA LEU A 90 -7.05 3.28 12.09
C LEU A 90 -6.67 3.90 10.75
N THR A 91 -6.09 5.10 10.74
CA THR A 91 -5.62 5.77 9.53
C THR A 91 -4.56 4.93 8.82
N LEU A 92 -3.55 4.42 9.54
CA LEU A 92 -2.51 3.56 8.97
C LEU A 92 -3.06 2.25 8.42
N LEU A 93 -4.03 1.63 9.10
CA LEU A 93 -4.68 0.40 8.64
C LEU A 93 -5.51 0.65 7.38
N VAL A 94 -6.38 1.67 7.38
CA VAL A 94 -7.24 2.00 6.24
C VAL A 94 -6.38 2.37 5.03
N THR A 95 -5.31 3.14 5.24
CA THR A 95 -4.44 3.56 4.14
C THR A 95 -3.63 2.39 3.57
N GLY A 96 -3.12 1.49 4.42
CA GLY A 96 -2.50 0.24 4.00
C GLY A 96 -3.47 -0.65 3.21
N LEU A 97 -4.70 -0.84 3.69
CA LEU A 97 -5.72 -1.65 3.02
C LEU A 97 -6.08 -1.10 1.64
N VAL A 98 -6.43 0.19 1.54
CA VAL A 98 -6.83 0.81 0.28
C VAL A 98 -5.68 0.78 -0.74
N GLY A 99 -4.44 1.08 -0.32
CA GLY A 99 -3.28 0.95 -1.20
C GLY A 99 -3.06 -0.48 -1.68
N SER A 100 -3.23 -1.46 -0.81
CA SER A 100 -3.07 -2.89 -1.13
C SER A 100 -4.17 -3.41 -2.06
N ILE A 101 -5.41 -2.96 -1.89
CA ILE A 101 -6.52 -3.24 -2.81
C ILE A 101 -6.20 -2.67 -4.20
N CYS A 102 -5.72 -1.43 -4.28
CA CYS A 102 -5.30 -0.84 -5.55
C CYS A 102 -4.20 -1.66 -6.22
N PHE A 103 -3.22 -2.14 -5.44
CA PHE A 103 -2.15 -2.99 -5.95
C PHE A 103 -2.66 -4.36 -6.44
N ILE A 104 -3.61 -4.99 -5.74
CA ILE A 104 -4.24 -6.24 -6.18
C ILE A 104 -5.02 -6.02 -7.48
N ILE A 105 -5.85 -4.97 -7.55
CA ILE A 105 -6.62 -4.64 -8.76
C ILE A 105 -5.66 -4.47 -9.95
N TRP A 106 -4.60 -3.68 -9.77
CA TRP A 106 -3.58 -3.48 -10.80
C TRP A 106 -2.93 -4.80 -11.24
N THR A 107 -2.39 -5.58 -10.30
CA THR A 107 -1.61 -6.78 -10.62
C THR A 107 -2.47 -7.90 -11.22
N VAL A 108 -3.70 -8.09 -10.74
CA VAL A 108 -4.64 -9.07 -11.31
C VAL A 108 -5.06 -8.66 -12.71
N SER A 109 -5.49 -7.42 -12.92
CA SER A 109 -5.88 -6.96 -14.27
C SER A 109 -4.71 -7.01 -15.25
N ALA A 110 -3.52 -6.57 -14.83
CA ALA A 110 -2.33 -6.55 -15.67
C ALA A 110 -1.81 -7.95 -16.00
N SER A 111 -1.84 -8.91 -15.05
CA SER A 111 -1.47 -10.30 -15.30
C SER A 111 -2.43 -11.00 -16.26
N LEU A 112 -3.75 -10.83 -16.06
CA LEU A 112 -4.77 -11.38 -16.96
C LEU A 112 -4.68 -10.78 -18.37
N GLY A 113 -4.34 -9.48 -18.49
CA GLY A 113 -4.12 -8.83 -19.77
C GLY A 113 -2.81 -9.25 -20.47
N ALA A 114 -1.76 -9.57 -19.70
CA ALA A 114 -0.45 -9.99 -20.20
C ALA A 114 -0.38 -11.48 -20.58
N ALA A 115 -1.38 -12.28 -20.20
CA ALA A 115 -1.47 -13.72 -20.44
C ALA A 115 -1.42 -14.11 -21.94
N ALA A 116 -1.63 -13.17 -22.86
CA ALA A 116 -1.46 -13.42 -24.29
C ALA A 116 0.00 -13.51 -24.77
N GLY A 117 1.01 -13.28 -23.92
CA GLY A 117 2.41 -13.32 -24.39
C GLY A 117 3.55 -13.38 -23.37
N SER A 118 3.31 -13.42 -22.04
CA SER A 118 4.40 -13.49 -21.06
C SER A 118 4.14 -14.41 -19.87
N ALA A 119 4.78 -15.59 -19.86
CA ALA A 119 4.72 -16.56 -18.76
C ALA A 119 5.18 -16.00 -17.39
N ALA A 120 5.93 -14.89 -17.39
CA ALA A 120 6.46 -14.26 -16.19
C ALA A 120 5.40 -13.52 -15.34
N ALA A 121 4.31 -13.05 -15.96
CA ALA A 121 3.26 -12.31 -15.27
C ALA A 121 2.33 -13.25 -14.48
N GLU A 122 2.01 -14.43 -15.04
CA GLU A 122 1.19 -15.43 -14.38
C GLU A 122 1.91 -16.14 -13.23
N HIS A 123 3.20 -16.50 -13.41
CA HIS A 123 3.94 -17.30 -12.44
C HIS A 123 4.10 -16.63 -11.06
N ASN A 124 4.11 -15.30 -11.03
CA ASN A 124 4.33 -14.52 -9.80
C ASN A 124 3.05 -13.93 -9.21
N LEU A 125 1.87 -14.18 -9.79
CA LEU A 125 0.62 -13.54 -9.36
C LEU A 125 0.31 -13.86 -7.88
N ALA A 126 0.46 -15.13 -7.49
CA ALA A 126 0.25 -15.55 -6.10
C ALA A 126 1.19 -14.84 -5.12
N LEU A 127 2.45 -14.61 -5.51
CA LEU A 127 3.43 -13.88 -4.72
C LEU A 127 3.02 -12.41 -4.56
N TRP A 128 2.61 -11.74 -5.64
CA TRP A 128 2.19 -10.34 -5.60
C TRP A 128 0.92 -10.14 -4.77
N VAL A 129 -0.08 -11.01 -4.93
CA VAL A 129 -1.30 -10.98 -4.11
C VAL A 129 -0.97 -11.23 -2.64
N SER A 130 -0.05 -12.14 -2.33
CA SER A 130 0.40 -12.38 -0.96
C SER A 130 1.14 -11.18 -0.37
N ALA A 131 1.99 -10.50 -1.16
CA ALA A 131 2.68 -9.28 -0.76
C ALA A 131 1.70 -8.14 -0.41
N ALA A 132 0.55 -8.07 -1.09
CA ALA A 132 -0.49 -7.10 -0.77
C ALA A 132 -1.02 -7.24 0.67
N ALA A 133 -1.11 -8.47 1.19
CA ALA A 133 -1.51 -8.68 2.59
C ALA A 133 -0.45 -8.10 3.55
N VAL A 134 0.84 -8.22 3.23
CA VAL A 134 1.93 -7.62 4.01
C VAL A 134 1.80 -6.10 4.00
N PHE A 135 1.59 -5.50 2.82
CA PHE A 135 1.45 -4.05 2.69
C PHE A 135 0.22 -3.51 3.43
N ALA A 136 -0.85 -4.30 3.52
CA ALA A 136 -2.10 -3.91 4.18
C ALA A 136 -1.94 -3.77 5.70
N PHE A 137 -1.28 -4.74 6.35
CA PHE A 137 -1.33 -4.87 7.80
C PHE A 137 -0.04 -4.43 8.52
N VAL A 138 1.13 -4.55 7.89
CA VAL A 138 2.42 -4.25 8.53
C VAL A 138 2.52 -2.80 9.05
N PRO A 139 2.08 -1.76 8.33
CA PRO A 139 2.09 -0.38 8.86
C PRO A 139 1.37 -0.26 10.22
N ALA A 140 0.19 -0.86 10.32
CA ALA A 140 -0.61 -0.83 11.55
C ALA A 140 0.04 -1.66 12.68
N LEU A 141 0.61 -2.83 12.35
CA LEU A 141 1.31 -3.70 13.32
C LEU A 141 2.57 -3.06 13.92
N ILE A 142 3.35 -2.35 13.10
CA ILE A 142 4.53 -1.62 13.60
C ILE A 142 4.11 -0.49 14.55
N ALA A 143 2.98 0.18 14.26
CA ALA A 143 2.40 1.18 15.16
C ALA A 143 1.75 0.59 16.43
N LEU A 144 1.49 -0.73 16.47
CA LEU A 144 0.93 -1.43 17.64
C LEU A 144 1.97 -1.78 18.70
N THR A 145 3.25 -1.93 18.32
CA THR A 145 4.28 -2.41 19.26
C THR A 145 4.61 -1.30 20.27
N PRO A 146 4.29 -1.48 21.57
CA PRO A 146 4.64 -0.50 22.59
C PRO A 146 6.15 -0.25 22.59
N ALA A 147 6.58 0.98 22.81
CA ALA A 147 7.96 1.19 23.25
C ALA A 147 8.13 0.31 24.49
N ARG A 148 9.22 -0.48 24.52
CA ARG A 148 9.60 -1.27 25.69
C ARG A 148 9.42 -0.37 26.91
N ALA A 149 8.83 -0.90 27.98
CA ALA A 149 8.67 -0.17 29.23
C ALA A 149 10.06 0.13 29.83
N ASP A 150 10.79 1.07 29.26
CA ASP A 150 12.02 1.65 29.79
C ASP A 150 11.60 2.72 30.81
N ALA A 151 10.90 2.24 31.83
CA ALA A 151 10.69 2.86 33.14
C ALA A 151 10.02 1.82 34.05
N ALA A 152 10.46 0.56 34.02
CA ALA A 152 10.57 -0.15 35.27
C ALA A 152 11.60 0.64 36.09
N SER A 153 11.15 1.66 36.83
CA SER A 153 11.95 2.22 37.91
C SER A 153 12.14 1.08 38.91
N PRO A 154 13.35 0.56 39.12
CA PRO A 154 13.59 -0.23 40.30
C PRO A 154 13.37 0.68 41.52
N ALA A 155 12.60 0.15 42.46
CA ALA A 155 12.32 0.60 43.82
C ALA A 155 13.20 1.73 44.41
N SER A 156 12.53 2.73 44.98
CA SER A 156 12.79 3.23 46.34
C SER A 156 11.55 3.92 46.90
#